data_AF-A0A4Y4LZY7-F1
#
_entry.id   AF-A0A4Y4LZY7-F1
#
_cell.length_a   1.000
_cell.length_b   1.000
_cell.length_c   1.000
_cell.angle_alpha   90.00
_cell.angle_beta   90.00
_cell.angle_gamma   90.00
#
_symmetry.space_group_name_H-M   'P 1'
#
loop_
_entity.id
_entity.type
_entity.pdbx_description
1 polymer ?
#
loop_
_entity_poly.entity_id
_entity_poly.type
_entity_poly.pdbx_seq_one_letter_code
_entity_poly.pdbx_strand_id
1 'polypeptide(L)'
;MSAKEEIIKNLTVLADNSCTSKLNFIYYDIIHECKIEFPASSWEKARLAGYTFDQVLENTKDGTFNLLLWILRFDFNENDHTIFIKKIILSSLWRPSTGGTSPHEDGRGLDIIAIQPNIGKEIVCSTVTKSEPGYFVKLRTNALSQGLITQFFSPWTMYYYNKEGQLIEEPNRGITDNEKIHLNHVHFTISK
;
A
#
# COMPACT_ATOMS: atom_id res chain seq x y z
N MET A 1 -10.05 -15.79 -12.57
CA MET A 1 -8.73 -15.54 -11.97
C MET A 1 -8.93 -14.42 -10.95
N SER A 2 -8.62 -14.64 -9.68
CA SER A 2 -8.71 -13.60 -8.64
C SER A 2 -7.55 -12.60 -8.78
N ALA A 3 -7.66 -11.40 -8.18
CA ALA A 3 -6.56 -10.42 -8.19
C ALA A 3 -5.27 -11.00 -7.60
N LYS A 4 -5.41 -11.84 -6.57
CA LYS A 4 -4.29 -12.56 -5.96
C LYS A 4 -3.64 -13.52 -6.95
N GLU A 5 -4.42 -14.36 -7.62
CA GLU A 5 -3.90 -15.29 -8.64
C GLU A 5 -3.20 -14.54 -9.77
N GLU A 6 -3.77 -13.42 -10.22
CA GLU A 6 -3.21 -12.59 -11.28
C GLU A 6 -1.86 -11.99 -10.87
N ILE A 7 -1.78 -11.41 -9.67
CA ILE A 7 -0.56 -10.80 -9.14
C ILE A 7 0.52 -11.87 -8.87
N ILE A 8 0.15 -13.00 -8.25
CA ILE A 8 1.08 -14.09 -7.94
C ILE A 8 1.59 -14.76 -9.22
N LYS A 9 0.74 -15.01 -10.23
CA LYS A 9 1.16 -15.65 -11.49
C LYS A 9 2.26 -14.87 -12.20
N ASN A 10 2.24 -13.54 -12.12
CA ASN A 10 3.22 -12.68 -12.76
C ASN A 10 4.47 -12.44 -11.90
N LEU A 11 4.47 -12.95 -10.66
CA LEU A 11 5.53 -12.73 -9.69
C LEU A 11 6.81 -13.45 -10.08
N THR A 12 7.84 -12.66 -10.35
CA THR A 12 9.22 -13.17 -10.41
C THR A 12 9.87 -12.95 -9.06
N VAL A 13 9.90 -13.99 -8.23
CA VAL A 13 10.72 -13.98 -7.01
C VAL A 13 12.16 -14.22 -7.44
N LEU A 14 13.00 -13.18 -7.37
CA LEU A 14 14.44 -13.37 -7.47
C LEU A 14 14.87 -14.06 -6.16
N ALA A 15 15.08 -15.37 -6.22
CA ALA A 15 15.28 -16.20 -5.05
C ALA A 15 16.63 -15.91 -4.38
N ASP A 16 16.57 -15.22 -3.25
CA ASP A 16 17.45 -15.42 -2.10
C ASP A 16 16.83 -14.70 -0.89
N ASN A 17 17.00 -15.24 0.33
CA ASN A 17 16.49 -14.66 1.59
C ASN A 17 17.14 -13.32 1.98
N SER A 18 17.72 -12.60 1.02
CA SER A 18 18.29 -11.26 1.12
C SER A 18 17.79 -10.34 0.00
N CYS A 19 16.99 -10.87 -0.93
CA CYS A 19 16.66 -10.25 -2.20
C CYS A 19 15.33 -9.49 -2.17
N THR A 20 15.29 -8.34 -2.84
CA THR A 20 14.07 -7.58 -3.14
C THR A 20 13.24 -8.34 -4.17
N SER A 21 12.00 -8.71 -3.85
CA SER A 21 11.07 -9.27 -4.83
C SER A 21 10.57 -8.16 -5.76
N LYS A 22 10.59 -8.42 -7.07
CA LYS A 22 10.13 -7.46 -8.09
C LYS A 22 9.13 -8.15 -9.02
N LEU A 23 7.93 -7.62 -9.06
CA LEU A 23 6.88 -8.02 -9.98
C LEU A 23 6.87 -7.05 -11.15
N ASN A 24 6.83 -7.55 -12.37
CA ASN A 24 6.30 -6.79 -13.50
C ASN A 24 4.93 -7.38 -13.82
N PHE A 25 3.92 -6.53 -13.89
CA PHE A 25 2.54 -6.93 -14.04
C PHE A 25 1.90 -6.12 -15.15
N ILE A 26 1.25 -6.80 -16.09
CA ILE A 26 0.48 -6.14 -17.15
C ILE A 26 -1.00 -6.28 -16.82
N TYR A 27 -1.66 -5.14 -16.69
CA TYR A 27 -3.12 -5.08 -16.67
C TYR A 27 -3.65 -5.33 -18.08
N TYR A 28 -4.24 -6.51 -18.34
CA TYR A 28 -4.74 -6.85 -19.69
C TYR A 28 -5.85 -5.92 -20.18
N ASP A 29 -6.61 -5.34 -19.26
CA ASP A 29 -7.67 -4.37 -19.53
C ASP A 29 -7.14 -2.94 -19.81
N ILE A 30 -5.88 -2.65 -19.45
CA ILE A 30 -5.29 -1.30 -19.51
C ILE A 30 -3.99 -1.27 -20.35
N ILE A 31 -3.45 -2.42 -20.78
CA ILE A 31 -2.18 -2.58 -21.54
C ILE A 31 -1.04 -1.72 -20.97
N HIS A 32 -0.88 -1.72 -19.65
CA HIS A 32 0.19 -1.00 -18.97
C HIS A 32 0.99 -1.95 -18.07
N GLU A 33 2.32 -1.84 -18.15
CA GLU A 33 3.24 -2.54 -17.27
C GLU A 33 3.44 -1.72 -15.99
N CYS A 34 3.15 -2.34 -14.85
CA CYS A 34 3.45 -1.82 -13.52
C CYS A 34 4.48 -2.69 -12.82
N LYS A 35 5.45 -2.05 -12.16
CA LYS A 35 6.43 -2.71 -11.32
C LYS A 35 6.02 -2.67 -9.84
N ILE A 36 5.80 -3.81 -9.20
CA ILE A 36 5.60 -3.89 -7.74
C ILE A 36 6.91 -4.34 -7.09
N GLU A 37 7.48 -3.55 -6.20
CA GLU A 37 8.70 -3.88 -5.46
C GLU A 37 8.40 -4.17 -4.00
N PHE A 38 8.95 -5.28 -3.50
CA PHE A 38 8.98 -5.67 -2.09
C PHE A 38 10.42 -5.77 -1.62
N PRO A 39 10.98 -4.68 -1.05
CA PRO A 39 12.28 -4.71 -0.40
C PRO A 39 12.41 -5.86 0.60
N ALA A 40 13.62 -6.41 0.75
CA ALA A 40 13.88 -7.47 1.74
C ALA A 40 13.51 -7.05 3.18
N SER A 41 13.64 -5.76 3.50
CA SER A 41 13.22 -5.17 4.78
C SER A 41 11.70 -5.22 4.99
N SER A 42 10.90 -5.24 3.93
CA SER A 42 9.43 -5.21 3.99
C SER A 42 8.82 -6.51 4.53
N TRP A 43 9.55 -7.62 4.47
CA TRP A 43 9.09 -8.91 4.98
C TRP A 43 10.11 -9.54 5.95
N GLU A 44 11.05 -8.74 6.45
CA GLU A 44 12.12 -9.18 7.33
C GLU A 44 11.59 -9.88 8.59
N LYS A 45 10.50 -9.40 9.18
CA LYS A 45 9.87 -10.06 10.35
C LYS A 45 9.41 -11.48 10.03
N ALA A 46 8.77 -11.68 8.88
CA ALA A 46 8.33 -13.01 8.44
C ALA A 46 9.54 -13.90 8.14
N ARG A 47 10.54 -13.34 7.46
CA ARG A 47 11.80 -14.01 7.12
C ARG A 47 12.55 -14.49 8.36
N LEU A 48 12.73 -13.63 9.36
CA LEU A 48 13.39 -13.96 10.63
C LEU A 48 12.61 -15.01 11.43
N ALA A 49 11.29 -15.10 11.23
CA ALA A 49 10.44 -16.13 11.80
C ALA A 49 10.39 -17.43 10.97
N GLY A 50 11.19 -17.54 9.90
CA GLY A 50 11.31 -18.76 9.09
C GLY A 50 10.30 -18.90 7.96
N TYR A 51 9.54 -17.86 7.64
CA TYR A 51 8.59 -17.86 6.52
C TYR A 51 9.31 -17.51 5.20
N THR A 52 8.88 -18.16 4.13
CA THR A 52 9.23 -17.80 2.75
C THR A 52 8.40 -16.62 2.26
N PHE A 53 8.84 -15.96 1.19
CA PHE A 53 8.05 -14.90 0.58
C PHE A 53 6.72 -15.42 0.00
N ASP A 54 6.70 -16.63 -0.57
CA ASP A 54 5.47 -17.25 -1.07
C ASP A 54 4.44 -17.43 0.04
N GLN A 55 4.88 -17.87 1.23
CA GLN A 55 4.00 -17.95 2.39
C GLN A 55 3.46 -16.58 2.84
N VAL A 56 4.23 -15.49 2.69
CA VAL A 56 3.72 -14.14 2.95
C VAL A 56 2.55 -13.80 2.02
N LEU A 57 2.65 -14.17 0.74
CA LEU A 57 1.60 -13.93 -0.25
C LEU A 57 0.39 -14.83 -0.01
N GLU A 58 0.62 -16.10 0.32
CA GLU A 58 -0.43 -17.06 0.65
C GLU A 58 -1.25 -16.61 1.86
N ASN A 59 -0.59 -16.11 2.91
CA ASN A 59 -1.25 -15.62 4.12
C ASN A 59 -1.87 -14.21 3.97
N THR A 60 -1.60 -13.51 2.87
CA THR A 60 -2.26 -12.25 2.55
C THR A 60 -3.66 -12.52 1.99
N LYS A 61 -4.70 -11.86 2.54
CA LYS A 61 -6.09 -12.05 2.10
C LYS A 61 -6.32 -11.49 0.69
N ASP A 62 -7.25 -12.09 -0.03
CA ASP A 62 -7.65 -11.66 -1.37
C ASP A 62 -8.10 -10.20 -1.41
N GLY A 63 -8.81 -9.72 -0.37
CA GLY A 63 -9.23 -8.32 -0.27
C GLY A 63 -8.05 -7.34 -0.32
N THR A 64 -6.88 -7.73 0.19
CA THR A 64 -5.68 -6.88 0.19
C THR A 64 -5.09 -6.81 -1.22
N PHE A 65 -5.09 -7.93 -1.95
CA PHE A 65 -4.73 -7.95 -3.36
C PHE A 65 -5.74 -7.22 -4.24
N ASN A 66 -7.04 -7.31 -3.93
CA ASN A 66 -8.08 -6.56 -4.62
C ASN A 66 -7.90 -5.05 -4.43
N LEU A 67 -7.57 -4.61 -3.21
CA LEU A 67 -7.25 -3.22 -2.93
C LEU A 67 -5.99 -2.78 -3.71
N LEU A 68 -4.92 -3.58 -3.68
CA LEU A 68 -3.71 -3.28 -4.45
C LEU A 68 -4.03 -3.19 -5.95
N LEU A 69 -4.84 -4.11 -6.47
CA LEU A 69 -5.27 -4.11 -7.86
C LEU A 69 -6.05 -2.83 -8.19
N TRP A 70 -7.00 -2.46 -7.32
CA TRP A 70 -7.77 -1.22 -7.44
C TRP A 70 -6.88 0.03 -7.41
N ILE A 71 -5.87 0.07 -6.52
CA ILE A 71 -4.90 1.19 -6.45
C ILE A 71 -4.10 1.29 -7.75
N LEU A 72 -3.63 0.18 -8.28
CA LEU A 72 -2.85 0.16 -9.52
C LEU A 72 -3.66 0.59 -10.74
N ARG A 73 -4.97 0.31 -10.72
CA ARG A 73 -5.96 0.81 -11.67
C ARG A 73 -6.52 2.18 -11.30
N PHE A 74 -6.07 2.80 -10.21
CA PHE A 74 -6.63 4.05 -9.74
C PHE A 74 -6.25 5.16 -10.71
N ASP A 75 -7.20 5.40 -11.60
CA ASP A 75 -6.99 6.06 -12.86
C ASP A 75 -6.68 7.53 -12.61
N PHE A 76 -5.53 7.94 -13.07
CA PHE A 76 -5.17 9.32 -13.03
C PHE A 76 -5.72 9.91 -14.35
N ASN A 77 -7.00 10.30 -14.26
CA ASN A 77 -7.89 10.85 -15.30
C ASN A 77 -8.64 9.82 -16.19
N GLU A 78 -9.90 9.55 -15.80
CA GLU A 78 -10.86 8.63 -16.44
C GLU A 78 -11.18 8.94 -17.92
N ASN A 79 -10.77 10.10 -18.44
CA ASN A 79 -11.09 10.51 -19.80
C ASN A 79 -9.98 10.22 -20.82
N ASP A 80 -8.75 9.95 -20.38
CA ASP A 80 -7.63 9.76 -21.30
C ASP A 80 -6.68 8.62 -20.93
N HIS A 81 -6.80 8.01 -19.74
CA HIS A 81 -5.92 6.95 -19.24
C HIS A 81 -4.42 7.28 -19.41
N THR A 82 -4.06 8.57 -19.49
CA THR A 82 -2.69 8.98 -19.83
C THR A 82 -1.74 8.85 -18.65
N ILE A 83 -2.27 8.84 -17.42
CA ILE A 83 -1.46 8.74 -16.22
C ILE A 83 -1.83 7.46 -15.47
N PHE A 84 -0.84 6.60 -15.27
CA PHE A 84 -0.99 5.31 -14.60
C PHE A 84 0.20 5.07 -13.66
N ILE A 85 0.05 4.14 -12.73
CA ILE A 85 1.14 3.74 -11.83
C ILE A 85 2.11 2.84 -12.58
N LYS A 86 3.31 3.34 -12.89
CA LYS A 86 4.39 2.50 -13.47
C LYS A 86 5.14 1.71 -12.41
N LYS A 87 5.14 2.17 -11.16
CA LYS A 87 5.84 1.50 -10.05
C LYS A 87 5.17 1.76 -8.70
N ILE A 88 5.13 0.75 -7.87
CA ILE A 88 4.74 0.84 -6.46
C ILE A 88 5.74 0.07 -5.59
N ILE A 89 6.08 0.59 -4.42
CA ILE A 89 6.99 -0.05 -3.46
C ILE A 89 6.21 -0.31 -2.18
N LEU A 90 6.20 -1.56 -1.71
CA LEU A 90 5.41 -2.01 -0.57
C LEU A 90 6.32 -2.30 0.63
N SER A 91 5.93 -1.83 1.83
CA SER A 91 6.63 -2.09 3.10
C SER A 91 6.11 -3.29 3.86
N SER A 92 4.90 -3.77 3.58
CA SER A 92 4.29 -4.92 4.28
C SER A 92 2.98 -5.35 3.61
N LEU A 93 2.70 -6.65 3.63
CA LEU A 93 1.38 -7.23 3.34
C LEU A 93 0.91 -8.08 4.53
N TRP A 94 1.62 -9.16 4.79
CA TRP A 94 1.38 -10.05 5.93
C TRP A 94 2.65 -10.20 6.76
N ARG A 95 2.48 -10.40 8.07
CA ARG A 95 3.56 -10.75 8.99
C ARG A 95 3.05 -11.71 10.08
N PRO A 96 3.90 -12.59 10.61
CA PRO A 96 3.50 -13.49 11.69
C PRO A 96 3.07 -12.73 12.93
N SER A 97 2.15 -13.32 13.70
CA SER A 97 1.67 -12.72 14.94
C SER A 97 2.77 -12.63 15.97
N THR A 98 2.88 -11.48 16.63
CA THR A 98 3.74 -11.28 17.79
C THR A 98 2.93 -11.12 19.08
N GLY A 99 1.71 -11.68 19.12
CA GLY A 99 0.78 -11.53 20.24
C GLY A 99 -0.04 -10.23 20.21
N GLY A 100 -0.15 -9.59 19.04
CA GLY A 100 -0.89 -8.35 18.84
C GLY A 100 -2.22 -8.54 18.10
N THR A 101 -2.90 -7.43 17.82
CA THR A 101 -4.13 -7.35 17.01
C THR A 101 -3.88 -6.63 15.68
N SER A 102 -2.66 -6.75 15.13
CA SER A 102 -2.28 -6.01 13.92
C SER A 102 -3.03 -6.54 12.69
N PRO A 103 -3.61 -5.67 11.83
CA PRO A 103 -4.27 -6.10 10.60
C PRO A 103 -3.38 -6.93 9.66
N HIS A 104 -2.06 -6.73 9.69
CA HIS A 104 -1.13 -7.54 8.90
C HIS A 104 -1.03 -8.99 9.37
N GLU A 105 -1.30 -9.28 10.65
CA GLU A 105 -1.32 -10.66 11.16
C GLU A 105 -2.50 -11.44 10.58
N ASP A 106 -3.61 -10.75 10.32
CA ASP A 106 -4.80 -11.26 9.64
C ASP A 106 -4.69 -11.21 8.10
N GLY A 107 -3.56 -10.73 7.55
CA GLY A 107 -3.38 -10.55 6.10
C GLY A 107 -4.22 -9.43 5.47
N ARG A 108 -4.71 -8.49 6.28
CA ARG A 108 -5.61 -7.37 5.91
C ARG A 108 -4.93 -6.01 5.78
N GLY A 109 -3.62 -5.94 6.01
CA GLY A 109 -2.85 -4.70 5.92
C GLY A 109 -2.14 -4.57 4.58
N LEU A 110 -2.09 -3.36 4.04
CA LEU A 110 -1.27 -3.00 2.87
C LEU A 110 -0.47 -1.74 3.21
N ASP A 111 0.85 -1.87 3.24
CA ASP A 111 1.72 -0.71 3.46
C ASP A 111 2.46 -0.32 2.18
N ILE A 112 2.41 0.96 1.81
CA ILE A 112 3.03 1.51 0.61
C ILE A 112 4.09 2.55 1.00
N ILE A 113 5.33 2.36 0.56
CA ILE A 113 6.45 3.29 0.76
C ILE A 113 6.48 4.35 -0.33
N ALA A 114 6.24 3.96 -1.59
CA ALA A 114 6.34 4.89 -2.70
C ALA A 114 5.45 4.49 -3.87
N ILE A 115 4.98 5.49 -4.61
CA ILE A 115 4.25 5.31 -5.87
C ILE A 115 4.90 6.19 -6.93
N GLN A 116 5.21 5.61 -8.08
CA GLN A 116 5.72 6.32 -9.24
C GLN A 116 4.68 6.28 -10.36
N PRO A 117 4.08 7.43 -10.72
CA PRO A 117 3.31 7.53 -11.95
C PRO A 117 4.23 7.41 -13.18
N ASN A 118 3.66 7.01 -14.32
CA ASN A 118 4.33 6.99 -15.60
C ASN A 118 4.88 8.38 -15.96
N ILE A 119 4.10 9.44 -15.70
CA ILE A 119 4.44 10.84 -15.88
C ILE A 119 4.59 11.51 -14.51
N GLY A 120 5.73 12.18 -14.30
CA GLY A 120 6.03 12.91 -13.07
C GLY A 120 7.05 12.20 -12.17
N LYS A 121 7.19 12.73 -10.95
CA LYS A 121 8.15 12.24 -9.96
C LYS A 121 7.55 11.14 -9.09
N GLU A 122 8.42 10.30 -8.56
CA GLU A 122 8.06 9.35 -7.51
C GLU A 122 7.55 10.11 -6.27
N ILE A 123 6.43 9.64 -5.73
CA ILE A 123 5.84 10.13 -4.50
C ILE A 123 6.27 9.18 -3.39
N VAL A 124 7.20 9.65 -2.55
CA VAL A 124 7.71 8.89 -1.40
C VAL A 124 6.88 9.21 -0.16
N CYS A 125 6.42 8.18 0.54
CA CYS A 125 5.68 8.28 1.79
C CYS A 125 6.68 8.56 2.92
N SER A 126 6.83 9.83 3.28
CA SER A 126 7.78 10.24 4.31
C SER A 126 7.30 11.50 5.03
N THR A 127 7.63 11.60 6.31
CA THR A 127 7.46 12.78 7.16
C THR A 127 8.30 13.98 6.72
N VAL A 128 9.31 13.78 5.86
CA VAL A 128 10.11 14.89 5.28
C VAL A 128 9.22 15.81 4.45
N THR A 129 8.24 15.24 3.75
CA THR A 129 7.11 15.98 3.20
C THR A 129 6.10 16.27 4.30
N LYS A 130 5.73 17.53 4.51
CA LYS A 130 4.80 17.91 5.60
C LYS A 130 3.34 17.60 5.29
N SER A 131 2.93 17.73 4.03
CA SER A 131 1.52 17.64 3.63
C SER A 131 1.26 16.40 2.78
N GLU A 132 0.07 15.81 2.95
CA GLU A 132 -0.39 14.68 2.15
C GLU A 132 -0.41 15.05 0.66
N PRO A 133 0.29 14.31 -0.22
CA PRO A 133 0.22 14.54 -1.66
C PRO A 133 -1.21 14.39 -2.17
N GLY A 134 -1.66 15.29 -3.06
CA GLY A 134 -3.03 15.30 -3.57
C GLY A 134 -3.48 13.98 -4.21
N TYR A 135 -2.55 13.19 -4.73
CA TYR A 135 -2.81 11.83 -5.20
C TYR A 135 -3.32 10.91 -4.07
N PHE A 136 -2.63 10.88 -2.93
CA PHE A 136 -3.04 10.06 -1.77
C PHE A 136 -4.33 10.58 -1.14
N VAL A 137 -4.57 11.90 -1.15
CA VAL A 137 -5.87 12.47 -0.76
C VAL A 137 -7.00 11.87 -1.60
N LYS A 138 -6.86 11.86 -2.93
CA LYS A 138 -7.87 11.30 -3.84
C LYS A 138 -8.05 9.80 -3.61
N LEU A 139 -6.95 9.06 -3.52
CA LEU A 139 -6.96 7.61 -3.34
C LEU A 139 -7.65 7.23 -2.04
N ARG A 140 -7.24 7.83 -0.91
CA ARG A 140 -7.87 7.62 0.41
C ARG A 140 -9.35 7.98 0.41
N THR A 141 -9.71 9.13 -0.15
CA THR A 141 -11.11 9.60 -0.18
C THR A 141 -11.98 8.62 -0.95
N ASN A 142 -11.53 8.17 -2.13
CA ASN A 142 -12.27 7.19 -2.94
C ASN A 142 -12.35 5.84 -2.25
N ALA A 143 -11.24 5.30 -1.74
CA ALA A 143 -11.20 4.01 -1.07
C ALA A 143 -12.13 3.96 0.16
N LEU A 144 -12.17 5.02 0.97
CA LEU A 144 -13.11 5.14 2.09
C LEU A 144 -14.57 5.24 1.61
N SER A 145 -14.85 6.08 0.60
CA SER A 145 -16.21 6.28 0.10
C SER A 145 -16.82 5.02 -0.53
N GLN A 146 -15.98 4.17 -1.13
CA GLN A 146 -16.37 2.90 -1.75
C GLN A 146 -16.38 1.74 -0.74
N GLY A 147 -16.03 1.98 0.53
CA GLY A 147 -15.98 0.94 1.56
C GLY A 147 -14.87 -0.11 1.34
N LEU A 148 -13.86 0.20 0.53
CA LEU A 148 -12.74 -0.70 0.24
C LEU A 148 -11.80 -0.84 1.44
N ILE A 149 -11.73 0.20 2.27
CA ILE A 149 -10.89 0.24 3.47
C ILE A 149 -11.68 0.72 4.68
N THR A 150 -11.28 0.25 5.87
CA THR A 150 -11.85 0.67 7.16
C THR A 150 -10.94 1.62 7.92
N GLN A 151 -9.63 1.61 7.63
CA GLN A 151 -8.66 2.51 8.26
C GLN A 151 -7.59 2.92 7.25
N PHE A 152 -7.04 4.11 7.45
CA PHE A 152 -5.93 4.67 6.69
C PHE A 152 -5.00 5.44 7.64
N PHE A 153 -3.73 5.06 7.71
CA PHE A 153 -2.68 5.83 8.40
C PHE A 153 -1.66 6.34 7.39
N SER A 154 -1.05 7.49 7.66
CA SER A 154 -0.09 8.12 6.76
C SER A 154 1.01 8.87 7.51
N PRO A 155 2.18 9.08 6.90
CA PRO A 155 3.28 9.80 7.53
C PRO A 155 3.08 11.33 7.52
N TRP A 156 2.02 11.82 6.87
CA TRP A 156 1.80 13.24 6.64
C TRP A 156 0.84 13.87 7.64
N THR A 157 0.97 15.18 7.79
CA THR A 157 -0.06 16.01 8.41
C THR A 157 -1.27 16.11 7.50
N MET A 158 -2.44 15.89 8.07
CA MET A 158 -3.74 16.01 7.43
C MET A 158 -4.44 17.33 7.81
N TYR A 159 -5.19 17.85 6.85
CA TYR A 159 -6.00 19.06 6.99
C TYR A 159 -7.46 18.69 6.72
N TYR A 160 -8.36 19.00 7.66
CA TYR A 160 -9.79 18.80 7.47
C TYR A 160 -10.62 19.81 8.27
N TYR A 161 -11.86 20.06 7.85
CA TYR A 161 -12.79 20.87 8.62
C TYR A 161 -13.53 20.01 9.64
N ASN A 162 -13.53 20.39 10.92
CA ASN A 162 -14.34 19.73 11.94
C ASN A 162 -15.84 20.07 11.79
N LYS A 163 -16.68 19.52 12.67
CA LYS A 163 -18.14 19.74 12.64
C LYS A 163 -18.52 21.20 12.87
N GLU A 164 -17.62 21.96 13.51
CA GLU A 164 -17.74 23.37 13.82
C GLU A 164 -17.22 24.26 12.67
N GLY A 165 -16.79 23.68 11.55
CA GLY A 165 -16.28 24.40 10.38
C GLY A 165 -14.87 24.99 10.56
N GLN A 166 -14.14 24.56 11.58
CA GLN A 166 -12.76 24.97 11.84
C GLN A 166 -11.80 24.05 11.09
N LEU A 167 -10.80 24.64 10.43
CA LEU A 167 -9.70 23.88 9.83
C LEU A 167 -8.82 23.30 10.94
N ILE A 168 -8.78 21.97 11.02
CA ILE A 168 -7.89 21.21 11.89
C ILE A 168 -6.68 20.78 11.06
N GLU A 169 -5.50 21.00 11.64
CA GLU A 169 -4.22 20.48 11.18
C GLU A 169 -3.70 19.49 12.22
N GLU A 170 -3.66 18.21 11.88
CA GLU A 170 -3.12 17.18 12.76
C GLU A 170 -2.34 16.14 11.95
N PRO A 171 -1.24 15.55 12.48
CA PRO A 171 -0.76 14.26 11.97
C PRO A 171 -1.95 13.33 11.84
N ASN A 172 -2.04 12.51 10.80
CA ASN A 172 -3.17 11.62 10.57
C ASN A 172 -3.42 10.69 11.80
N ARG A 173 -4.18 11.25 12.74
CA ARG A 173 -4.69 10.83 14.05
C ARG A 173 -3.70 10.37 15.15
N GLY A 174 -2.72 11.22 15.44
CA GLY A 174 -2.25 11.46 16.82
C GLY A 174 -1.08 10.59 17.31
N ILE A 175 0.10 11.22 17.36
CA ILE A 175 1.41 10.65 17.70
C ILE A 175 1.39 9.92 19.06
N THR A 176 1.04 8.63 19.01
CA THR A 176 1.33 7.66 20.06
C THR A 176 2.54 6.82 19.63
N ASP A 177 3.14 6.04 20.54
CA ASP A 177 4.30 5.20 20.18
C ASP A 177 4.01 4.17 19.08
N ASN A 178 2.73 3.80 18.88
CA ASN A 178 2.31 2.94 17.76
C ASN A 178 2.49 3.61 16.40
N GLU A 179 2.54 4.95 16.30
CA GLU A 179 2.63 5.65 15.01
C GLU A 179 4.05 5.80 14.47
N LYS A 180 5.09 5.60 15.30
CA LYS A 180 6.49 5.55 14.81
C LYS A 180 6.67 4.49 13.72
N ILE A 181 5.80 3.49 13.68
CA ILE A 181 5.84 2.45 12.65
C ILE A 181 5.44 2.99 11.28
N HIS A 182 4.62 4.06 11.17
CA HIS A 182 4.07 4.59 9.91
C HIS A 182 4.83 5.79 9.33
N LEU A 183 6.01 6.14 9.85
CA LEU A 183 6.76 7.34 9.42
C LEU A 183 7.28 7.29 7.98
N ASN A 184 7.29 6.10 7.37
CA ASN A 184 7.89 5.83 6.06
C ASN A 184 6.93 5.10 5.10
N HIS A 185 5.65 5.04 5.41
CA HIS A 185 4.65 4.40 4.56
C HIS A 185 3.23 4.88 4.86
N VAL A 186 2.33 4.75 3.89
CA VAL A 186 0.89 4.77 4.15
C VAL A 186 0.39 3.36 4.43
N HIS A 187 -0.52 3.22 5.37
CA HIS A 187 -1.13 1.95 5.77
C HIS A 187 -2.61 1.95 5.41
N PHE A 188 -3.06 0.89 4.75
CA PHE A 188 -4.46 0.62 4.49
C PHE A 188 -4.89 -0.64 5.24
N THR A 189 -6.06 -0.58 5.89
CA THR A 189 -6.71 -1.75 6.50
C THR A 189 -8.00 -2.07 5.74
N ILE A 190 -8.13 -3.28 5.21
CA ILE A 190 -9.42 -3.78 4.71
C ILE A 190 -10.32 -4.28 5.86
N SER A 191 -11.63 -4.33 5.62
CA SER A 191 -12.60 -4.92 6.56
C SER A 191 -12.30 -6.39 6.87
N LYS A 192 -12.79 -6.86 8.03
CA LYS A 192 -12.58 -8.24 8.48
C LYS A 192 -13.30 -9.26 7.63
#